data_AF-A0A845G0I0-F1
#
_entry.id   AF-A0A845G0I0-F1
#
_cell.length_a   1.000
_cell.length_b   1.000
_cell.length_c   1.000
_cell.angle_alpha   90.00
_cell.angle_beta   90.00
_cell.angle_gamma   90.00
#
_symmetry.space_group_name_H-M   'P 1'
#
loop_
_entity.id
_entity.type
_entity.pdbx_description
1 polymer ?
#
loop_
_entity_poly.entity_id
_entity_poly.type
_entity_poly.pdbx_seq_one_letter_code
_entity_poly.pdbx_strand_id
1 'polypeptide(L)'
;MLATPTIGTMRALLHRGGAALLRGALPASCALCAAGGDELLCPACAAQFFGAAAARCPRCANPLPDSARGQLCGACRAEPPAFDVTLVAADYAMPLDQLVLQLKFGHRLALATLFARLLRDAVLQQPGFTLPALLCPVPLGPRRLAERGY
;
A
#
# COMPACT_ATOMS: atom_id res chain seq x y z
N MET A 1 -30.70 32.56 12.40
CA MET A 1 -29.47 31.75 12.43
C MET A 1 -29.81 30.32 12.81
N LEU A 2 -30.29 29.52 11.86
CA LEU A 2 -30.40 28.06 11.99
C LEU A 2 -29.96 27.51 10.64
N ALA A 3 -28.73 26.99 10.59
CA ALA A 3 -28.18 26.39 9.38
C ALA A 3 -28.92 25.06 9.13
N THR A 4 -29.74 25.02 8.10
CA THR A 4 -30.35 23.77 7.61
C THR A 4 -29.24 22.86 7.06
N PRO A 5 -29.08 21.62 7.58
CA PRO A 5 -28.12 20.68 7.04
C PRO A 5 -28.52 20.30 5.60
N THR A 6 -27.55 20.35 4.69
CA THR A 6 -27.74 20.02 3.27
C THR A 6 -28.00 18.52 3.11
N ILE A 7 -28.79 18.14 2.11
CA ILE A 7 -29.22 16.76 1.78
C ILE A 7 -28.03 15.77 1.68
N GLY A 8 -26.80 16.25 1.44
CA GLY A 8 -25.58 15.43 1.42
C GLY A 8 -25.12 14.88 2.79
N THR A 9 -25.44 15.53 3.91
CA THR A 9 -24.95 15.12 5.25
C THR A 9 -25.72 13.90 5.78
N MET A 10 -27.02 13.81 5.48
CA MET A 10 -27.90 12.71 5.92
C MET A 10 -27.56 11.37 5.23
N ARG A 11 -27.21 11.43 3.94
CA ARG A 11 -26.79 10.25 3.16
C ARG A 11 -25.42 9.72 3.66
N ALA A 12 -24.49 10.61 3.99
CA ALA A 12 -23.20 10.25 4.59
C ALA A 12 -23.33 9.62 5.99
N LEU A 13 -24.27 10.07 6.82
CA LEU A 13 -24.54 9.52 8.15
C LEU A 13 -25.16 8.11 8.09
N LEU A 14 -26.12 7.88 7.18
CA LEU A 14 -26.70 6.56 6.94
C LEU A 14 -25.68 5.55 6.39
N HIS A 15 -24.80 5.99 5.48
CA HIS A 15 -23.70 5.15 4.99
C HIS A 15 -22.66 4.82 6.08
N ARG A 16 -22.40 5.74 7.02
CA ARG A 16 -21.48 5.52 8.14
C ARG A 16 -22.04 4.57 9.20
N GLY A 17 -23.32 4.69 9.55
CA GLY A 17 -24.00 3.78 10.48
C GLY A 17 -24.10 2.36 9.94
N GLY A 18 -24.45 2.20 8.66
CA GLY A 18 -24.49 0.90 8.00
C GLY A 18 -23.12 0.23 7.88
N ALA A 19 -22.07 1.00 7.55
CA ALA A 19 -20.71 0.46 7.46
C ALA A 19 -20.14 0.02 8.82
N ALA A 20 -20.51 0.69 9.92
CA ALA A 20 -20.10 0.29 11.26
C ALA A 20 -20.80 -1.01 11.71
N LEU A 21 -22.11 -1.13 11.46
CA LEU A 21 -22.86 -2.36 11.73
C LEU A 21 -22.33 -3.55 10.93
N LEU A 22 -22.01 -3.35 9.65
CA LEU A 22 -21.42 -4.38 8.80
C LEU A 22 -20.02 -4.80 9.27
N ARG A 23 -19.18 -3.89 9.76
CA ARG A 23 -17.87 -4.25 10.34
C ARG A 23 -18.01 -5.07 11.62
N GLY A 24 -19.00 -4.75 12.46
CA GLY A 24 -19.29 -5.54 13.65
C GLY A 24 -19.84 -6.94 13.33
N ALA A 25 -20.65 -7.06 12.28
CA ALA A 25 -21.25 -8.33 11.86
C ALA A 25 -20.34 -9.19 10.96
N LEU A 26 -19.43 -8.56 10.21
CA LEU A 26 -18.43 -9.20 9.35
C LEU A 26 -17.03 -8.63 9.66
N PRO A 27 -16.41 -9.05 10.76
CA PRO A 27 -15.05 -8.62 11.08
C PRO A 27 -14.08 -9.09 9.99
N ALA A 28 -13.09 -8.25 9.70
CA ALA A 28 -12.00 -8.65 8.82
C ALA A 28 -11.17 -9.74 9.51
N SER A 29 -10.49 -10.55 8.69
CA SER A 29 -9.43 -11.43 9.16
C SER A 29 -8.09 -10.96 8.62
N CYS A 30 -7.05 -11.08 9.44
CA CYS A 30 -5.69 -10.79 9.03
C CYS A 30 -5.34 -11.68 7.82
N ALA A 31 -4.85 -11.06 6.74
CA ALA A 31 -4.51 -11.76 5.51
C ALA A 31 -3.36 -12.76 5.66
N LEU A 32 -2.59 -12.67 6.76
CA LEU A 32 -1.44 -13.53 7.04
C LEU A 32 -1.74 -14.63 8.07
N CYS A 33 -2.34 -14.29 9.22
CA CYS A 33 -2.57 -15.24 10.31
C CYS A 33 -4.05 -15.61 10.53
N ALA A 34 -4.97 -15.04 9.76
CA ALA A 34 -6.42 -15.22 9.87
C ALA A 34 -7.05 -14.80 11.23
N ALA A 35 -6.28 -14.19 12.14
CA ALA A 35 -6.84 -13.61 13.36
C ALA A 35 -7.90 -12.55 13.04
N GLY A 36 -9.01 -12.56 13.76
CA GLY A 36 -10.09 -11.57 13.60
C GLY A 36 -9.67 -10.17 14.03
N GLY A 37 -10.24 -9.16 13.39
CA GLY A 37 -10.04 -7.75 13.73
C GLY A 37 -10.75 -6.80 12.76
N ASP A 38 -10.42 -5.51 12.86
CA ASP A 38 -11.02 -4.49 12.00
C ASP A 38 -10.23 -4.22 10.72
N GLU A 39 -9.00 -4.75 10.62
CA GLU A 39 -8.08 -4.54 9.50
C GLU A 39 -7.60 -5.85 8.89
N LEU A 40 -7.18 -5.78 7.62
CA LEU A 40 -6.62 -6.91 6.87
C LEU A 40 -5.20 -7.29 7.28
N LEU A 41 -4.56 -6.50 8.15
CA LEU A 41 -3.25 -6.80 8.69
C LEU A 41 -3.25 -6.48 10.18
N CYS A 42 -3.08 -7.49 11.02
CA CYS A 42 -3.03 -7.27 12.47
C CYS A 42 -1.68 -6.63 12.88
N PRO A 43 -1.61 -5.93 14.02
CA PRO A 43 -0.39 -5.27 14.48
C PRO A 43 0.81 -6.22 14.63
N ALA A 44 0.57 -7.46 15.07
CA ALA A 44 1.63 -8.46 15.22
C ALA A 44 2.27 -8.84 13.86
N CYS A 45 1.44 -9.13 12.84
CA CYS A 45 1.95 -9.42 11.50
C CYS A 45 2.57 -8.19 10.83
N ALA A 46 2.01 -6.99 11.06
CA ALA A 46 2.61 -5.74 10.61
C ALA A 46 4.04 -5.56 11.17
N ALA A 47 4.20 -5.68 12.49
CA ALA A 47 5.51 -5.55 13.13
C ALA A 47 6.51 -6.62 12.65
N GLN A 48 6.06 -7.87 12.50
CA GLN A 48 6.92 -8.98 12.10
C GLN A 48 7.42 -8.87 10.66
N PHE A 49 6.57 -8.45 9.72
CA PHE A 49 6.88 -8.54 8.28
C PHE A 49 7.13 -7.21 7.59
N PHE A 50 6.73 -6.08 8.19
CA PHE A 50 6.80 -4.74 7.56
C PHE A 50 7.57 -3.70 8.39
N GLY A 51 8.07 -4.06 9.58
CA GLY A 51 8.71 -3.12 10.50
C GLY A 51 10.19 -2.82 10.26
N ALA A 52 10.90 -3.61 9.43
CA ALA A 52 12.35 -3.51 9.32
C ALA A 52 12.81 -2.51 8.25
N ALA A 53 13.41 -1.40 8.67
CA ALA A 53 13.99 -0.40 7.77
C ALA A 53 15.38 -0.83 7.26
N ALA A 54 15.41 -1.53 6.12
CA ALA A 54 16.66 -1.87 5.44
C ALA A 54 17.36 -0.63 4.85
N ALA A 55 18.70 -0.59 4.86
CA ALA A 55 19.45 0.34 4.03
C ALA A 55 19.20 0.01 2.55
N ARG A 56 18.92 1.04 1.75
CA ARG A 56 18.58 0.89 0.33
C ARG A 56 19.27 1.95 -0.51
N CYS A 57 19.50 1.63 -1.77
CA CYS A 57 19.94 2.60 -2.76
C CYS A 57 18.87 3.70 -2.90
N PRO A 58 19.21 5.00 -2.75
CA PRO A 58 18.21 6.08 -2.82
C PRO A 58 17.61 6.28 -4.22
N ARG A 59 18.16 5.62 -5.25
CA ARG A 59 17.61 5.63 -6.60
C ARG A 59 16.75 4.39 -6.87
N CYS A 60 17.35 3.21 -6.99
CA CYS A 60 16.59 2.00 -7.36
C CYS A 60 15.92 1.24 -6.20
N ALA A 61 16.18 1.64 -4.95
CA ALA A 61 15.68 0.99 -3.73
C ALA A 61 16.10 -0.47 -3.50
N ASN A 62 17.05 -0.99 -4.28
CA ASN A 62 17.66 -2.29 -3.97
C ASN A 62 18.30 -2.27 -2.57
N PRO A 63 18.20 -3.38 -1.80
CA PRO A 63 18.85 -3.50 -0.50
C PRO A 63 20.35 -3.27 -0.60
N LEU A 64 20.89 -2.60 0.42
CA LEU A 64 22.31 -2.35 0.61
C LEU A 64 22.71 -2.82 2.02
N PRO A 65 24.00 -3.13 2.25
CA PRO A 65 24.49 -3.27 3.61
C PRO A 65 24.32 -1.95 4.36
N ASP A 66 24.12 -2.02 5.68
CA ASP A 66 23.90 -0.82 6.50
C ASP A 66 25.07 0.17 6.44
N SER A 67 26.30 -0.31 6.21
CA SER A 67 27.48 0.53 5.99
C SER A 67 27.39 1.45 4.76
N ALA A 68 26.52 1.12 3.80
CA ALA A 68 26.29 1.88 2.58
C ALA A 68 24.96 2.66 2.60
N ARG A 69 24.36 2.86 3.78
CA ARG A 69 23.12 3.62 3.92
C ARG A 69 23.24 5.02 3.31
N GLY A 70 22.26 5.40 2.49
CA GLY A 70 22.23 6.69 1.79
C GLY A 70 23.13 6.76 0.55
N GLN A 71 23.86 5.70 0.20
CA GLN A 71 24.73 5.66 -0.97
C GLN A 71 24.04 5.03 -2.19
N LEU A 72 24.41 5.48 -3.38
CA LEU A 72 24.00 4.82 -4.63
C LEU A 72 24.71 3.48 -4.79
N CYS A 73 23.97 2.44 -5.22
CA CYS A 73 24.56 1.17 -5.59
C CYS A 73 25.45 1.30 -6.85
N GLY A 74 26.35 0.35 -7.07
CA GLY A 74 27.27 0.35 -8.22
C GLY A 74 26.56 0.45 -9.58
N ALA A 75 25.44 -0.27 -9.74
CA ALA A 75 24.64 -0.22 -10.97
C ALA A 75 24.08 1.19 -11.25
N CYS A 76 23.46 1.83 -10.24
CA CYS A 76 22.91 3.18 -10.39
C CYS A 76 23.97 4.27 -10.59
N ARG A 77 25.22 4.04 -10.14
CA ARG A 77 26.36 4.94 -10.37
C ARG A 77 26.92 4.81 -11.79
N ALA A 78 27.03 3.56 -12.28
CA ALA A 78 27.55 3.28 -13.61
C ALA A 78 26.56 3.70 -14.71
N GLU A 79 25.28 3.35 -14.53
CA GLU A 79 24.22 3.64 -15.48
C GLU A 79 22.96 4.10 -14.73
N PRO A 80 22.74 5.42 -14.64
CA PRO A 80 21.52 5.98 -14.07
C PRO A 80 20.25 5.47 -14.78
N PRO A 81 19.28 4.87 -14.08
CA PRO A 81 17.98 4.55 -14.67
C PRO A 81 17.20 5.82 -15.07
N ALA A 82 16.20 5.65 -15.93
CA ALA A 82 15.33 6.74 -16.42
C ALA A 82 14.32 7.29 -15.38
N PHE A 83 14.52 7.01 -14.09
CA PHE A 83 13.68 7.49 -12.99
C PHE A 83 14.56 8.04 -11.87
N ASP A 84 14.03 9.00 -11.11
CA ASP A 84 14.78 9.67 -10.05
C ASP A 84 14.86 8.84 -8.77
N VAL A 85 13.74 8.23 -8.38
CA VAL A 85 13.60 7.51 -7.11
C VAL A 85 12.55 6.39 -7.21
N THR A 86 12.86 5.26 -6.62
CA THR A 86 11.91 4.18 -6.31
C THR A 86 11.62 4.22 -4.82
N LEU A 87 10.34 4.22 -4.45
CA LEU A 87 9.90 4.06 -3.08
C LEU A 87 9.35 2.64 -2.88
N VAL A 88 9.80 1.99 -1.81
CA VAL A 88 9.46 0.59 -1.51
C VAL A 88 8.79 0.53 -0.16
N ALA A 89 7.59 -0.04 -0.11
CA ALA A 89 6.88 -0.26 1.14
C ALA A 89 7.36 -1.52 1.88
N ALA A 90 7.76 -2.55 1.14
CA ALA A 90 8.36 -3.77 1.67
C ALA A 90 8.99 -4.60 0.54
N ASP A 91 9.86 -5.54 0.89
CA ASP A 91 10.52 -6.42 -0.07
C ASP A 91 9.55 -7.45 -0.66
N TYR A 92 9.76 -7.78 -1.93
CA TYR A 92 9.06 -8.89 -2.58
C TYR A 92 9.65 -10.23 -2.11
N ALA A 93 9.27 -10.63 -0.90
CA ALA A 93 9.71 -11.84 -0.23
C ALA A 93 8.54 -12.43 0.59
N MET A 94 8.70 -13.67 1.06
CA MET A 94 7.69 -14.34 1.89
C MET A 94 7.41 -13.52 3.17
N PRO A 95 6.13 -13.25 3.53
CA PRO A 95 4.88 -13.68 2.89
C PRO A 95 4.25 -12.68 1.90
N LEU A 96 4.92 -11.56 1.65
CA LEU A 96 4.38 -10.48 0.83
C LEU A 96 4.26 -10.84 -0.64
N ASP A 97 5.18 -11.66 -1.17
CA ASP A 97 5.10 -12.22 -2.51
C ASP A 97 3.75 -12.88 -2.79
N GLN A 98 3.26 -13.70 -1.85
CA GLN A 98 1.97 -14.37 -1.94
C GLN A 98 0.80 -13.39 -1.83
N LEU A 99 0.87 -12.39 -0.96
CA LEU A 99 -0.15 -11.34 -0.88
C LEU A 99 -0.25 -10.54 -2.19
N VAL A 100 0.88 -10.23 -2.83
CA VAL A 100 0.90 -9.56 -4.13
C VAL A 100 0.27 -10.43 -5.21
N LEU A 101 0.56 -11.73 -5.22
CA LEU A 101 -0.07 -12.68 -6.16
C LEU A 101 -1.59 -12.81 -5.91
N GLN A 102 -2.02 -12.85 -4.64
CA GLN A 102 -3.44 -12.86 -4.30
C GLN A 102 -4.18 -11.60 -4.76
N LEU A 103 -3.53 -10.43 -4.70
CA LEU A 103 -4.09 -9.21 -5.29
C LEU A 103 -4.13 -9.27 -6.82
N LYS A 104 -3.03 -9.66 -7.47
CA LYS A 104 -2.89 -9.63 -8.93
C LYS A 104 -3.77 -10.67 -9.65
N PHE A 105 -3.91 -11.85 -9.03
CA PHE A 105 -4.49 -13.03 -9.68
C PHE A 105 -5.53 -13.77 -8.81
N GLY A 106 -5.54 -13.55 -7.50
CA GLY A 106 -6.43 -14.25 -6.57
C GLY A 106 -7.76 -13.54 -6.28
N HIS A 107 -8.12 -12.52 -7.06
CA HIS A 107 -9.33 -11.69 -6.89
C HIS A 107 -9.50 -11.11 -5.47
N ARG A 108 -8.40 -10.91 -4.73
CA ARG A 108 -8.44 -10.36 -3.36
C ARG A 108 -8.29 -8.84 -3.37
N LEU A 109 -9.28 -8.14 -3.92
CA LEU A 109 -9.29 -6.68 -4.05
C LEU A 109 -9.06 -5.93 -2.72
N ALA A 110 -9.52 -6.51 -1.60
CA ALA A 110 -9.35 -5.95 -0.27
C ALA A 110 -7.85 -5.67 0.05
N LEU A 111 -6.93 -6.48 -0.48
CA LEU A 111 -5.49 -6.27 -0.32
C LEU A 111 -5.00 -4.96 -0.97
N ALA A 112 -5.70 -4.41 -1.97
CA ALA A 112 -5.32 -3.15 -2.58
C ALA A 112 -5.28 -2.00 -1.55
N THR A 113 -6.25 -1.97 -0.62
CA THR A 113 -6.27 -0.97 0.46
C THR A 113 -5.09 -1.15 1.41
N LEU A 114 -4.70 -2.39 1.72
CA LEU A 114 -3.52 -2.67 2.53
C LEU A 114 -2.25 -2.15 1.85
N PHE A 115 -2.02 -2.51 0.58
CA PHE A 115 -0.83 -2.06 -0.16
C PHE A 115 -0.81 -0.54 -0.36
N ALA A 116 -1.96 0.09 -0.59
CA ALA A 116 -2.04 1.54 -0.71
C ALA A 116 -1.65 2.25 0.59
N ARG A 117 -2.06 1.72 1.76
CA ARG A 117 -1.65 2.25 3.07
C ARG A 117 -0.15 2.07 3.30
N LEU A 118 0.39 0.89 3.01
CA LEU A 118 1.82 0.61 3.14
C LEU A 118 2.67 1.53 2.24
N LEU A 119 2.25 1.76 1.00
CA LEU A 119 2.92 2.70 0.08
C LEU A 119 2.80 4.14 0.57
N ARG A 120 1.63 4.57 1.04
CA ARG A 120 1.45 5.89 1.64
C ARG A 120 2.40 6.08 2.82
N ASP A 121 2.48 5.10 3.72
CA ASP A 121 3.32 5.21 4.92
C ASP A 121 4.80 5.24 4.54
N ALA A 122 5.22 4.44 3.56
CA ALA A 122 6.56 4.50 3.00
C ALA A 122 6.88 5.88 2.39
N VAL A 123 5.93 6.50 1.67
CA VAL A 123 6.07 7.87 1.13
C VAL A 123 6.21 8.89 2.25
N LEU A 124 5.36 8.83 3.27
CA LEU A 124 5.37 9.78 4.39
C LEU A 124 6.62 9.67 5.26
N GLN A 125 7.25 8.50 5.31
CA GLN A 125 8.50 8.29 6.03
C GLN A 125 9.74 8.81 5.28
N GLN A 126 9.62 9.21 4.01
CA GLN A 126 10.75 9.71 3.23
C GLN A 126 10.95 11.21 3.46
N PRO A 127 12.05 11.62 4.10
CA PRO A 127 12.30 13.03 4.38
C PRO A 127 12.42 13.83 3.08
N GLY A 128 11.69 14.93 2.98
CA GLY A 128 11.78 15.83 1.82
C GLY A 128 11.16 15.28 0.53
N PHE A 129 10.44 14.15 0.58
CA PHE A 129 9.72 13.66 -0.60
C PHE A 129 8.58 14.61 -0.96
N THR A 130 8.65 15.19 -2.15
CA THR A 130 7.58 16.05 -2.68
C THR A 130 6.57 15.19 -3.42
N LEU A 131 5.28 15.32 -3.07
CA LEU A 131 4.23 14.59 -3.76
C LEU A 131 4.17 14.99 -5.25
N PRO A 132 3.95 14.03 -6.17
CA PRO A 132 3.88 14.34 -7.58
C PRO A 132 2.60 15.12 -7.91
N ALA A 133 2.67 15.99 -8.91
CA ALA A 133 1.50 16.70 -9.43
C ALA A 133 0.51 15.76 -10.14
N LEU A 134 0.99 14.61 -10.63
CA LEU A 134 0.20 13.63 -11.37
C LEU A 134 0.55 12.21 -10.92
N LEU A 135 -0.48 11.37 -10.79
CA LEU A 135 -0.34 9.93 -10.62
C LEU A 135 -0.78 9.26 -11.93
N CYS A 136 0.13 8.56 -12.60
CA CYS A 136 -0.17 7.83 -13.83
C CYS A 136 -0.20 6.32 -13.53
N PRO A 137 -1.32 5.62 -13.78
CA PRO A 137 -1.34 4.16 -13.68
C PRO A 137 -0.50 3.54 -14.80
N VAL A 138 0.08 2.37 -14.54
CA VAL A 138 0.72 1.59 -15.61
C VAL A 138 -0.36 1.23 -16.63
N PRO A 139 -0.18 1.57 -17.92
CA PRO A 139 -1.21 1.36 -18.93
C PRO A 139 -1.51 -0.13 -19.07
N LEU A 140 -2.81 -0.47 -19.01
CA LEU A 140 -3.30 -1.82 -19.24
C LEU A 140 -4.43 -1.74 -20.28
N GLY A 141 -4.40 -2.63 -21.27
CA GLY A 141 -5.44 -2.68 -22.29
C GLY A 141 -6.81 -3.04 -21.69
N PRO A 142 -7.93 -2.53 -22.23
CA PRO A 142 -9.28 -2.72 -21.66
C PRO A 142 -9.64 -4.19 -21.41
N ARG A 143 -9.26 -5.07 -22.34
CA ARG A 143 -9.48 -6.52 -22.21
C ARG A 143 -8.81 -7.10 -20.96
N ARG A 144 -7.57 -6.70 -20.67
CA ARG A 144 -6.82 -7.19 -19.49
C ARG A 144 -7.33 -6.59 -18.18
N LEU A 145 -7.96 -5.41 -18.21
CA LEU A 145 -8.67 -4.88 -17.04
C LEU A 145 -9.89 -5.75 -16.72
N ALA A 146 -10.73 -6.01 -17.73
CA ALA A 146 -11.92 -6.84 -17.59
C ALA A 146 -11.59 -8.29 -17.14
N GLU A 147 -10.57 -8.92 -17.72
CA GLU A 147 -10.12 -10.27 -17.33
C GLU A 147 -9.70 -10.37 -15.85
N ARG A 148 -9.23 -9.26 -15.28
CA ARG A 148 -8.78 -9.20 -13.88
C ARG A 148 -9.88 -8.80 -12.89
N GLY A 149 -11.08 -8.47 -13.39
CA GLY A 149 -12.24 -8.11 -12.57
C GLY A 149 -12.18 -6.68 -12.00
N TYR A 150 -11.56 -5.74 -12.72
CA TYR A 150 -11.48 -4.32 -12.39
C TYR A 150 -12.21 -3.46 -13.41
#